data_AF-A0A453DA55-F1
#
_entry.id   AF-A0A453DA55-F1
#
_cell.length_a   1.000
_cell.length_b   1.000
_cell.length_c   1.000
_cell.angle_alpha   90.00
_cell.angle_beta   90.00
_cell.angle_gamma   90.00
#
_symmetry.space_group_name_H-M   'P 1'
#
loop_
_entity.id
_entity.type
_entity.pdbx_description
1 polymer ?
#
loop_
_entity_poly.entity_id
_entity_poly.type
_entity_poly.pdbx_seq_one_letter_code
_entity_poly.pdbx_strand_id
1 'polypeptide(L)'
;MQMQIRHSSRPCARGPHAPSVTCTRAPGWTAKMLRPAGALGRRDGQRPTLVPSAARSQLKILHPNTSTSHGATTATRAVAGSDVQTTSTATSARVQGKLLLQSSDSPSSPLRLSLQLVSATVAGSDGSGVRGEAAALDAVISSGETELDVELLWDEALGAPGAVLVTNNSDFPVYLQLLSLSSPAVHFVCNGWVYPVGKHPYRLFFTNDAYVKEKTPPALLKDREDELRLLRGEGAPADKPLQKWDRVYDYALYNDLGNPDLRKDLARPVLGGSEEYPYPRRTRTSRPPSKADPASETRASLEEGIYIPCDERTGPVAKAPSLPKLDGHFGSLAEVHGLFGSNAKPIPFPFPQVISANRTAWRTDEEFARQTLAGTNPLSIELVTDFPLTSKLDRAVYGDQDSKIAKEHIEKNLGNMTVAQAIEKDRLYVVDHHDWVMPYLKRINELPGAEEKGEISQRKSYATRTLFFLQDDSTLKPLAIELSSPHPKDERLGATSTVYTPPDELKAGRLQRRLQEQLRPSLAEDARDHGALGDRGEPAAERATPNPQAPQAALPQHLGHKFHGTTHRHRLGRRATGWCLLPQHARGQLLHRQVRHGDVLQGIRFI
;
A
#
# COMPACT_ATOMS: atom_id res chain seq x y z
N MET A 1 -6.67 -36.30 -50.26
CA MET A 1 -7.75 -37.32 -50.36
C MET A 1 -8.86 -36.92 -49.39
N GLN A 2 -10.14 -37.03 -49.78
CA GLN A 2 -11.28 -36.55 -48.98
C GLN A 2 -11.96 -37.70 -48.23
N MET A 3 -12.51 -37.42 -47.05
CA MET A 3 -13.87 -37.78 -46.56
C MET A 3 -13.97 -37.28 -45.11
N GLN A 4 -14.87 -36.36 -44.73
CA GLN A 4 -16.35 -36.33 -44.74
C GLN A 4 -17.00 -36.82 -43.44
N ILE A 5 -17.92 -35.99 -42.94
CA ILE A 5 -18.72 -36.17 -41.72
C ILE A 5 -19.99 -36.95 -42.05
N ARG A 6 -20.54 -37.69 -41.07
CA ARG A 6 -21.97 -38.06 -41.06
C ARG A 6 -22.61 -37.72 -39.72
N HIS A 7 -23.87 -37.28 -39.75
CA HIS A 7 -24.70 -37.03 -38.58
C HIS A 7 -25.74 -38.15 -38.39
N SER A 8 -26.08 -38.43 -37.14
CA SER A 8 -27.30 -39.12 -36.69
C SER A 8 -27.93 -38.32 -35.55
N SER A 9 -29.21 -38.55 -35.19
CA SER A 9 -29.91 -37.63 -34.29
C SER A 9 -31.16 -38.20 -33.62
N ARG A 10 -31.39 -37.79 -32.36
CA ARG A 10 -32.67 -37.84 -31.60
C ARG A 10 -33.17 -39.26 -31.22
N PRO A 11 -34.20 -39.43 -30.35
CA PRO A 11 -34.98 -38.42 -29.59
C PRO A 11 -35.11 -38.61 -28.05
N CYS A 12 -35.34 -37.48 -27.39
CA CYS A 12 -36.22 -37.17 -26.24
C CYS A 12 -36.79 -38.26 -25.28
N ALA A 13 -36.72 -37.98 -23.98
CA ALA A 13 -37.86 -38.14 -23.05
C ALA A 13 -37.84 -37.12 -21.88
N ARG A 14 -39.02 -36.89 -21.30
CA ARG A 14 -39.47 -35.93 -20.26
C ARG A 14 -38.68 -36.09 -18.93
N GLY A 15 -38.57 -35.11 -18.01
CA GLY A 15 -39.49 -34.00 -17.68
C GLY A 15 -40.50 -34.45 -16.60
N PRO A 16 -41.07 -33.58 -15.73
CA PRO A 16 -41.13 -32.09 -15.74
C PRO A 16 -39.99 -31.47 -14.85
N HIS A 17 -40.02 -30.32 -14.14
CA HIS A 17 -41.06 -29.34 -13.75
C HIS A 17 -40.47 -27.92 -13.52
N ALA A 18 -41.26 -26.99 -12.96
CA ALA A 18 -40.96 -25.57 -12.64
C ALA A 18 -41.98 -25.08 -11.56
N PRO A 19 -42.00 -23.81 -11.05
CA PRO A 19 -41.94 -22.52 -11.78
C PRO A 19 -40.74 -21.63 -11.37
N SER A 20 -40.21 -20.65 -12.13
CA SER A 20 -40.66 -19.83 -13.28
C SER A 20 -41.42 -18.52 -12.95
N VAL A 21 -40.70 -17.39 -12.99
CA VAL A 21 -41.22 -16.05 -13.32
C VAL A 21 -40.34 -15.49 -14.44
N THR A 22 -40.93 -14.74 -15.38
CA THR A 22 -40.31 -14.42 -16.68
C THR A 22 -40.19 -12.91 -16.93
N CYS A 23 -39.12 -12.47 -17.59
CA CYS A 23 -39.27 -11.56 -18.74
C CYS A 23 -38.07 -11.54 -19.71
N THR A 24 -38.38 -11.35 -21.00
CA THR A 24 -37.58 -10.79 -22.12
C THR A 24 -36.08 -11.05 -22.25
N ARG A 25 -35.68 -11.67 -23.38
CA ARG A 25 -34.31 -11.71 -23.92
C ARG A 25 -34.00 -10.49 -24.79
N ALA A 26 -32.74 -10.06 -24.80
CA ALA A 26 -32.07 -9.34 -25.89
C ALA A 26 -30.94 -10.24 -26.48
N PRO A 27 -30.37 -9.98 -27.67
CA PRO A 27 -29.47 -10.92 -28.33
C PRO A 27 -28.05 -10.92 -27.73
N GLY A 28 -27.48 -12.12 -27.58
CA GLY A 28 -26.14 -12.31 -27.01
C GLY A 28 -25.00 -12.16 -28.04
N TRP A 29 -23.87 -11.64 -27.58
CA TRP A 29 -22.64 -11.51 -28.35
C TRP A 29 -21.71 -12.70 -28.12
N THR A 30 -21.45 -13.49 -29.16
CA THR A 30 -20.46 -14.58 -29.11
C THR A 30 -19.06 -14.04 -29.37
N ALA A 31 -18.30 -13.78 -28.30
CA ALA A 31 -16.91 -13.35 -28.40
C ALA A 31 -16.05 -14.45 -29.06
N LYS A 32 -15.70 -14.28 -30.34
CA LYS A 32 -14.60 -15.04 -30.96
C LYS A 32 -13.29 -14.62 -30.31
N MET A 33 -12.60 -15.55 -29.65
CA MET A 33 -11.20 -15.35 -29.27
C MET A 33 -10.36 -15.13 -30.53
N LEU A 34 -9.83 -13.91 -30.72
CA LEU A 34 -8.76 -13.66 -31.67
C LEU A 34 -7.46 -14.22 -31.09
N ARG A 35 -6.81 -15.12 -31.83
CA ARG A 35 -5.43 -15.54 -31.51
C ARG A 35 -4.47 -14.39 -31.81
N PRO A 36 -3.47 -14.11 -30.96
CA PRO A 36 -2.34 -13.27 -31.34
C PRO A 36 -1.64 -13.85 -32.59
N ALA A 37 -1.26 -12.98 -33.52
CA ALA A 37 -0.58 -13.35 -34.76
C ALA A 37 0.94 -13.15 -34.64
N GLY A 38 1.69 -13.92 -35.43
CA GLY A 38 3.07 -13.60 -35.83
C GLY A 38 4.12 -13.58 -34.70
N ALA A 39 4.84 -14.70 -34.51
CA ALA A 39 6.11 -14.65 -33.79
C ALA A 39 7.16 -13.92 -34.64
N LEU A 40 7.68 -12.79 -34.14
CA LEU A 40 8.87 -12.12 -34.68
C LEU A 40 10.13 -12.58 -33.94
N GLY A 41 11.26 -12.58 -34.65
CA GLY A 41 12.45 -13.35 -34.27
C GLY A 41 13.15 -12.88 -32.99
N ARG A 42 13.82 -13.83 -32.31
CA ARG A 42 14.76 -13.52 -31.23
C ARG A 42 15.86 -12.59 -31.74
N ARG A 43 16.16 -11.53 -30.99
CA ARG A 43 17.50 -10.95 -30.90
C ARG A 43 18.09 -11.40 -29.57
N ASP A 44 19.21 -12.10 -29.60
CA ASP A 44 19.92 -12.44 -28.37
C ASP A 44 20.69 -11.21 -27.88
N GLY A 45 20.41 -10.81 -26.64
CA GLY A 45 21.01 -9.68 -25.95
C GLY A 45 20.88 -9.88 -24.44
N GLN A 46 21.89 -9.48 -23.67
CA GLN A 46 21.91 -9.72 -22.22
C GLN A 46 20.75 -8.99 -21.53
N ARG A 47 19.95 -9.71 -20.75
CA ARG A 47 18.97 -9.09 -19.85
C ARG A 47 19.71 -8.43 -18.68
N PRO A 48 19.42 -7.16 -18.34
CA PRO A 48 19.86 -6.60 -17.07
C PRO A 48 19.17 -7.34 -15.92
N THR A 49 19.93 -7.62 -14.85
CA THR A 49 19.42 -8.35 -13.68
C THR A 49 18.50 -7.46 -12.86
N LEU A 50 17.20 -7.78 -12.85
CA LEU A 50 16.25 -7.15 -11.93
C LEU A 50 16.59 -7.56 -10.49
N VAL A 51 16.91 -6.58 -9.64
CA VAL A 51 17.16 -6.78 -8.21
C VAL A 51 15.86 -6.53 -7.44
N PRO A 52 15.25 -7.54 -6.79
CA PRO A 52 14.10 -7.32 -5.93
C PRO A 52 14.50 -6.52 -4.70
N SER A 53 13.80 -5.42 -4.41
CA SER A 53 13.98 -4.66 -3.17
C SER A 53 13.29 -5.36 -1.99
N ALA A 54 13.86 -6.50 -1.57
CA ALA A 54 13.48 -7.15 -0.33
C ALA A 54 14.11 -6.42 0.86
N ALA A 55 13.32 -6.11 1.88
CA ALA A 55 13.82 -5.47 3.09
C ALA A 55 14.83 -6.37 3.81
N ARG A 56 16.07 -5.87 3.99
CA ARG A 56 17.15 -6.61 4.63
C ARG A 56 16.97 -6.67 6.16
N SER A 57 16.36 -7.72 6.68
CA SER A 57 16.77 -8.28 7.98
C SER A 57 17.99 -9.18 7.75
N GLN A 58 19.17 -8.77 8.25
CA GLN A 58 20.38 -9.58 8.12
C GLN A 58 20.52 -10.61 9.25
N LEU A 59 19.69 -11.65 9.22
CA LEU A 59 20.01 -12.90 9.93
C LEU A 59 21.11 -13.64 9.16
N LYS A 60 22.36 -13.51 9.65
CA LYS A 60 23.48 -14.34 9.18
C LYS A 60 23.26 -15.78 9.63
N ILE A 61 22.76 -16.62 8.75
CA ILE A 61 22.77 -18.07 8.94
C ILE A 61 24.23 -18.53 8.95
N LEU A 62 24.74 -18.84 10.14
CA LEU A 62 26.05 -19.46 10.32
C LEU A 62 25.95 -20.94 9.98
N HIS A 63 26.36 -21.31 8.77
CA HIS A 63 26.65 -22.71 8.45
C HIS A 63 27.89 -23.16 9.25
N PRO A 64 27.81 -24.23 10.07
CA PRO A 64 28.99 -24.83 10.66
C PRO A 64 29.81 -25.53 9.57
N ASN A 65 31.09 -25.18 9.42
CA ASN A 65 32.00 -25.91 8.55
C ASN A 65 32.29 -27.29 9.16
N THR A 66 32.03 -28.36 8.42
CA THR A 66 32.44 -29.72 8.79
C THR A 66 33.89 -29.98 8.37
N SER A 67 34.76 -30.30 9.33
CA SER A 67 36.13 -30.75 9.02
C SER A 67 36.68 -31.73 10.05
N THR A 68 37.10 -32.91 9.56
CA THR A 68 37.87 -33.97 10.25
C THR A 68 37.18 -34.67 11.45
N SER A 69 37.50 -35.93 11.79
CA SER A 69 38.51 -36.87 11.23
C SER A 69 37.95 -38.30 11.07
N HIS A 70 38.68 -39.16 10.34
CA HIS A 70 38.40 -40.60 10.26
C HIS A 70 38.85 -41.34 11.53
N GLY A 71 38.07 -42.34 11.94
CA GLY A 71 38.50 -43.45 12.81
C GLY A 71 37.77 -44.72 12.36
N ALA A 72 38.51 -45.81 12.09
CA ALA A 72 37.95 -47.00 11.44
C ALA A 72 38.47 -48.32 12.05
N THR A 73 37.60 -49.04 12.75
CA THR A 73 37.71 -50.43 13.27
C THR A 73 36.38 -50.78 13.93
N THR A 74 35.80 -51.99 13.90
CA THR A 74 36.08 -53.23 13.14
C THR A 74 34.76 -54.01 13.07
N ALA A 75 34.49 -54.74 11.99
CA ALA A 75 33.33 -55.63 11.93
C ALA A 75 33.57 -56.94 12.68
N THR A 76 32.68 -57.30 13.61
CA THR A 76 32.59 -58.64 14.21
C THR A 76 31.22 -59.27 13.96
N ARG A 77 31.20 -60.61 14.02
CA ARG A 77 30.21 -61.47 13.36
C ARG A 77 29.17 -61.99 14.35
N ALA A 78 27.93 -62.13 13.88
CA ALA A 78 26.80 -62.58 14.69
C ALA A 78 26.99 -63.99 15.28
N VAL A 79 26.46 -64.17 16.48
CA VAL A 79 26.16 -65.46 17.13
C VAL A 79 24.72 -65.37 17.63
N ALA A 80 23.92 -66.41 17.41
CA ALA A 80 22.53 -66.48 17.87
C ALA A 80 22.44 -67.33 19.16
N GLY A 81 21.56 -66.96 20.09
CA GLY A 81 21.29 -67.79 21.26
C GLY A 81 20.38 -67.15 22.31
N SER A 82 19.24 -67.82 22.57
CA SER A 82 18.40 -67.78 23.78
C SER A 82 17.75 -66.46 24.23
N ASP A 83 16.48 -66.59 24.63
CA ASP A 83 15.62 -65.55 25.17
C ASP A 83 16.15 -64.89 26.45
N VAL A 84 16.00 -63.57 26.52
CA VAL A 84 16.14 -62.79 27.76
C VAL A 84 14.95 -61.85 27.87
N GLN A 85 14.28 -61.81 29.02
CA GLN A 85 13.21 -60.87 29.29
C GLN A 85 13.79 -59.45 29.43
N THR A 86 13.78 -58.68 28.34
CA THR A 86 14.17 -57.27 28.37
C THR A 86 13.04 -56.42 28.95
N THR A 87 13.24 -55.97 30.18
CA THR A 87 12.55 -54.79 30.74
C THR A 87 12.64 -53.62 29.76
N SER A 88 11.56 -52.84 29.60
CA SER A 88 11.52 -51.71 28.68
C SER A 88 12.38 -50.53 29.16
N THR A 89 13.67 -50.56 28.81
CA THR A 89 14.58 -49.42 28.95
C THR A 89 14.12 -48.32 28.00
N ALA A 90 13.83 -47.12 28.51
CA ALA A 90 13.36 -46.02 27.66
C ALA A 90 14.47 -45.53 26.72
N THR A 91 14.18 -45.53 25.40
CA THR A 91 15.06 -45.05 24.33
C THR A 91 14.92 -43.54 24.05
N SER A 92 14.08 -42.83 24.81
CA SER A 92 13.89 -41.39 24.72
C SER A 92 15.15 -40.59 25.06
N ALA A 93 15.79 -40.02 24.05
CA ALA A 93 16.89 -39.08 24.19
C ALA A 93 16.39 -37.69 24.62
N ARG A 94 17.24 -36.95 25.33
CA ARG A 94 17.04 -35.54 25.69
C ARG A 94 17.57 -34.64 24.57
N VAL A 95 16.67 -33.99 23.86
CA VAL A 95 16.96 -33.08 22.75
C VAL A 95 16.97 -31.65 23.26
N GLN A 96 18.16 -31.06 23.37
CA GLN A 96 18.32 -29.64 23.70
C GLN A 96 18.03 -28.75 22.48
N GLY A 97 17.49 -27.57 22.74
CA GLY A 97 17.21 -26.56 21.72
C GLY A 97 17.00 -25.16 22.29
N LYS A 98 16.66 -24.22 21.41
CA LYS A 98 16.37 -22.81 21.71
C LYS A 98 15.10 -22.37 21.02
N LEU A 99 14.22 -21.71 21.77
CA LEU A 99 12.96 -21.11 21.33
C LEU A 99 13.06 -19.59 21.36
N LEU A 100 12.97 -18.94 20.20
CA LEU A 100 12.90 -17.50 20.05
C LEU A 100 11.43 -17.07 19.86
N LEU A 101 10.96 -16.22 20.76
CA LEU A 101 9.59 -15.71 20.79
C LEU A 101 9.55 -14.20 21.09
N GLN A 102 8.36 -13.60 20.91
CA GLN A 102 8.09 -12.20 21.20
C GLN A 102 6.77 -12.04 21.95
N SER A 103 6.72 -11.11 22.90
CA SER A 103 5.51 -10.70 23.62
C SER A 103 5.30 -9.19 23.53
N SER A 104 4.04 -8.77 23.37
CA SER A 104 3.65 -7.35 23.26
C SER A 104 3.05 -6.78 24.55
N ASP A 105 2.41 -7.62 25.38
CA ASP A 105 1.31 -7.14 26.24
C ASP A 105 1.65 -7.06 27.75
N SER A 106 2.81 -7.54 28.22
CA SER A 106 3.09 -7.59 29.67
C SER A 106 4.56 -7.46 30.08
N PRO A 107 4.87 -6.72 31.17
CA PRO A 107 6.10 -6.89 31.91
C PRO A 107 6.03 -8.13 32.82
N SER A 108 7.05 -9.00 32.76
CA SER A 108 7.26 -10.15 33.67
C SER A 108 6.03 -11.04 33.90
N SER A 109 5.47 -11.61 32.82
CA SER A 109 4.36 -12.57 32.92
C SER A 109 4.83 -14.03 32.89
N PRO A 110 4.14 -14.95 33.60
CA PRO A 110 4.42 -16.38 33.54
C PRO A 110 3.93 -16.98 32.23
N LEU A 111 4.86 -17.26 31.32
CA LEU A 111 4.63 -18.04 30.11
C LEU A 111 4.50 -19.51 30.48
N ARG A 112 3.47 -20.18 29.95
CA ARG A 112 3.29 -21.63 30.01
C ARG A 112 3.01 -22.19 28.63
N LEU A 113 4.01 -22.79 28.01
CA LEU A 113 3.83 -23.55 26.76
C LEU A 113 3.91 -25.05 27.03
N SER A 114 3.30 -25.83 26.15
CA SER A 114 3.62 -27.25 26.00
C SER A 114 4.01 -27.51 24.55
N LEU A 115 5.12 -28.21 24.36
CA LEU A 115 5.73 -28.49 23.05
C LEU A 115 5.80 -30.00 22.84
N GLN A 116 5.29 -30.47 21.71
CA GLN A 116 5.24 -31.89 21.35
C GLN A 116 5.75 -32.07 19.91
N LEU A 117 6.80 -32.85 19.72
CA LEU A 117 7.33 -33.17 18.40
C LEU A 117 6.45 -34.20 17.68
N VAL A 118 6.41 -34.13 16.35
CA VAL A 118 5.60 -34.97 15.46
C VAL A 118 6.51 -35.59 14.39
N SER A 119 6.44 -36.91 14.21
CA SER A 119 7.33 -37.63 13.28
C SER A 119 7.02 -37.36 11.82
N ALA A 120 8.06 -37.16 11.00
CA ALA A 120 7.99 -37.17 9.54
C ALA A 120 7.93 -38.60 8.96
N THR A 121 8.45 -39.58 9.69
CA THR A 121 8.80 -40.91 9.17
C THR A 121 7.93 -42.05 9.71
N VAL A 122 7.33 -41.88 10.89
CA VAL A 122 6.49 -42.88 11.55
C VAL A 122 5.07 -42.35 11.66
N ALA A 123 4.13 -43.00 10.99
CA ALA A 123 2.71 -42.64 11.01
C ALA A 123 1.96 -43.34 12.15
N GLY A 124 1.07 -42.62 12.81
CA GLY A 124 0.12 -43.15 13.80
C GLY A 124 -1.08 -43.82 13.15
N SER A 125 -1.98 -44.35 13.97
CA SER A 125 -3.18 -45.08 13.52
C SER A 125 -4.22 -44.22 12.79
N ASP A 126 -4.17 -42.89 12.92
CA ASP A 126 -5.03 -41.96 12.15
C ASP A 126 -4.37 -41.46 10.85
N GLY A 127 -3.12 -41.85 10.58
CA GLY A 127 -2.33 -41.38 9.44
C GLY A 127 -1.63 -40.02 9.61
N SER A 128 -1.68 -39.42 10.80
CA SER A 128 -0.78 -38.30 11.18
C SER A 128 0.58 -38.82 11.64
N GLY A 129 1.55 -37.92 11.87
CA GLY A 129 2.83 -38.30 12.47
C GLY A 129 2.67 -38.74 13.92
N VAL A 130 3.36 -39.82 14.32
CA VAL A 130 3.41 -40.21 15.74
C VAL A 130 3.99 -39.05 16.55
N ARG A 131 3.27 -38.68 17.60
CA ARG A 131 3.61 -37.54 18.47
C ARG A 131 4.43 -38.05 19.64
N GLY A 132 5.53 -37.37 19.94
CA GLY A 132 6.39 -37.66 21.09
C GLY A 132 5.75 -37.28 22.42
N GLU A 133 6.54 -37.30 23.50
CA GLU A 133 6.09 -36.78 24.79
C GLU A 133 5.91 -35.26 24.74
N ALA A 134 4.95 -34.74 25.51
CA ALA A 134 4.66 -33.31 25.56
C ALA A 134 5.48 -32.64 26.67
N ALA A 135 6.55 -31.94 26.30
CA ALA A 135 7.36 -31.17 27.24
C ALA A 135 6.58 -29.93 27.73
N ALA A 136 6.74 -29.59 29.01
CA ALA A 136 6.23 -28.34 29.58
C ALA A 136 7.35 -27.29 29.64
N LEU A 137 7.03 -26.05 29.28
CA LEU A 137 7.92 -24.90 29.34
C LEU A 137 7.26 -23.78 30.16
N ASP A 138 7.60 -23.72 31.44
CA ASP A 138 7.29 -22.59 32.34
C ASP A 138 8.46 -21.59 32.31
N ALA A 139 8.19 -20.32 32.02
CA ALA A 139 9.18 -19.24 32.01
C ALA A 139 8.56 -17.91 32.48
N VAL A 140 9.37 -16.92 32.83
CA VAL A 140 8.92 -15.54 33.05
C VAL A 140 9.52 -14.65 31.97
N ILE A 141 8.67 -14.05 31.14
CA ILE A 141 9.10 -13.23 30.00
C ILE A 141 8.67 -11.76 30.16
N SER A 142 9.42 -10.84 29.56
CA SER A 142 9.04 -9.44 29.41
C SER A 142 8.37 -9.20 28.06
N SER A 143 7.94 -7.96 27.81
CA SER A 143 7.68 -7.48 26.47
C SER A 143 9.00 -7.39 25.67
N GLY A 144 8.88 -7.45 24.34
CA GLY A 144 10.02 -7.58 23.43
C GLY A 144 10.28 -9.02 23.03
N GLU A 145 11.47 -9.28 22.48
CA GLU A 145 11.93 -10.60 22.06
C GLU A 145 12.61 -11.33 23.24
N THR A 146 12.54 -12.65 23.27
CA THR A 146 13.14 -13.49 24.31
C THR A 146 13.56 -14.83 23.71
N GLU A 147 14.79 -15.25 23.98
CA GLU A 147 15.28 -16.60 23.71
C GLU A 147 15.19 -17.43 25.00
N LEU A 148 14.63 -18.64 24.89
CA LEU A 148 14.52 -19.62 25.98
C LEU A 148 15.21 -20.92 25.57
N ASP A 149 16.05 -21.47 26.44
CA ASP A 149 16.53 -22.84 26.28
C ASP A 149 15.38 -23.83 26.53
N VAL A 150 15.31 -24.89 25.74
CA VAL A 150 14.28 -25.94 25.84
C VAL A 150 14.89 -27.33 25.82
N GLU A 151 14.28 -28.26 26.55
CA GLU A 151 14.62 -29.68 26.54
C GLU A 151 13.37 -30.49 26.18
N LEU A 152 13.45 -31.26 25.09
CA LEU A 152 12.37 -32.10 24.59
C LEU A 152 12.79 -33.58 24.68
N LEU A 153 11.84 -34.49 24.90
CA LEU A 153 12.11 -35.93 24.84
C LEU A 153 11.77 -36.46 23.44
N TRP A 154 12.73 -37.16 22.82
CA TRP A 154 12.54 -37.77 21.50
C TRP A 154 13.13 -39.19 21.50
N ASP A 155 12.29 -40.17 21.24
CA ASP A 155 12.70 -41.57 21.05
C ASP A 155 13.16 -41.77 19.61
N GLU A 156 14.36 -42.33 19.42
CA GLU A 156 14.93 -42.60 18.09
C GLU A 156 14.05 -43.56 17.27
N ALA A 157 13.21 -44.39 17.91
CA ALA A 157 12.22 -45.22 17.24
C ALA A 157 11.12 -44.41 16.52
N LEU A 158 10.94 -43.13 16.86
CA LEU A 158 10.06 -42.19 16.13
C LEU A 158 10.75 -41.58 14.89
N GLY A 159 12.03 -41.85 14.66
CA GLY A 159 12.78 -41.39 13.50
C GLY A 159 12.96 -39.87 13.43
N ALA A 160 12.75 -39.27 12.27
CA ALA A 160 12.99 -37.84 12.07
C ALA A 160 11.76 -37.00 12.51
N PRO A 161 11.93 -35.93 13.31
CA PRO A 161 10.85 -34.98 13.59
C PRO A 161 10.55 -34.11 12.34
N GLY A 162 9.27 -33.92 12.04
CA GLY A 162 8.76 -33.19 10.88
C GLY A 162 7.86 -32.00 11.19
N ALA A 163 7.31 -31.93 12.40
CA ALA A 163 6.61 -30.77 12.91
C ALA A 163 6.71 -30.67 14.44
N VAL A 164 6.38 -29.50 14.98
CA VAL A 164 6.17 -29.27 16.41
C VAL A 164 4.76 -28.73 16.63
N LEU A 165 4.06 -29.34 17.59
CA LEU A 165 2.77 -28.88 18.10
C LEU A 165 3.03 -28.05 19.36
N VAL A 166 2.46 -26.85 19.42
CA VAL A 166 2.63 -25.90 20.52
C VAL A 166 1.26 -25.51 21.08
N THR A 167 1.04 -25.81 22.36
CA THR A 167 -0.14 -25.41 23.13
C THR A 167 0.25 -24.28 24.09
N ASN A 168 -0.50 -23.18 24.10
CA ASN A 168 -0.29 -22.08 25.06
C ASN A 168 -1.30 -22.17 26.21
N ASN A 169 -0.80 -22.44 27.42
CA ASN A 169 -1.55 -22.56 28.66
C ASN A 169 -1.50 -21.28 29.53
N SER A 170 -0.92 -20.21 28.99
CA SER A 170 -0.94 -18.84 29.55
C SER A 170 -2.26 -18.14 29.18
N ASP A 171 -2.55 -16.99 29.80
CA ASP A 171 -3.72 -16.16 29.51
C ASP A 171 -3.49 -15.09 28.41
N PHE A 172 -2.23 -14.86 28.01
CA PHE A 172 -1.82 -13.94 26.95
C PHE A 172 -1.27 -14.68 25.70
N PRO A 173 -1.37 -14.10 24.49
CA PRO A 173 -0.77 -14.65 23.29
C PRO A 173 0.73 -14.36 23.19
N VAL A 174 1.47 -15.24 22.53
CA VAL A 174 2.88 -15.01 22.16
C VAL A 174 3.09 -15.24 20.67
N TYR A 175 4.03 -14.51 20.07
CA TYR A 175 4.47 -14.72 18.69
C TYR A 175 5.73 -15.58 18.69
N LEU A 176 5.67 -16.78 18.14
CA LEU A 176 6.84 -17.67 18.02
C LEU A 176 7.54 -17.37 16.69
N GLN A 177 8.84 -17.09 16.74
CA GLN A 177 9.65 -16.83 15.55
C GLN A 177 10.34 -18.12 15.07
N LEU A 178 11.08 -18.79 15.97
CA LEU A 178 11.95 -19.92 15.63
C LEU A 178 12.07 -20.89 16.81
N LEU A 179 11.92 -22.19 16.54
CA LEU A 179 12.46 -23.26 17.40
C LEU A 179 13.62 -23.93 16.67
N SER A 180 14.77 -24.09 17.34
CA SER A 180 15.94 -24.80 16.83
C SER A 180 16.36 -25.90 17.80
N LEU A 181 16.56 -27.13 17.31
CA LEU A 181 17.05 -28.26 18.11
C LEU A 181 18.46 -28.66 17.66
N SER A 182 19.26 -29.20 18.56
CA SER A 182 20.69 -29.48 18.32
C SER A 182 20.99 -30.92 17.88
N SER A 183 20.21 -31.91 18.33
CA SER A 183 20.42 -33.33 18.00
C SER A 183 19.11 -34.11 18.16
N PRO A 184 18.34 -34.39 17.09
CA PRO A 184 18.64 -34.04 15.69
C PRO A 184 18.71 -32.52 15.46
N ALA A 185 19.58 -32.11 14.55
CA ALA A 185 19.71 -30.70 14.15
C ALA A 185 18.55 -30.33 13.22
N VAL A 186 17.58 -29.56 13.72
CA VAL A 186 16.33 -29.23 12.99
C VAL A 186 15.79 -27.85 13.39
N HIS A 187 15.17 -27.15 12.44
CA HIS A 187 14.63 -25.81 12.64
C HIS A 187 13.16 -25.73 12.22
N PHE A 188 12.33 -25.12 13.07
CA PHE A 188 10.93 -24.80 12.82
C PHE A 188 10.80 -23.29 12.75
N VAL A 189 10.66 -22.73 11.54
CA VAL A 189 10.52 -21.29 11.31
C VAL A 189 9.04 -20.94 11.47
N CYS A 190 8.64 -20.67 12.72
CA CYS A 190 7.24 -20.58 13.12
C CYS A 190 6.54 -19.32 12.63
N ASN A 191 7.16 -18.15 12.82
CA ASN A 191 6.64 -16.81 12.50
C ASN A 191 5.12 -16.61 12.67
N GLY A 192 4.56 -17.04 13.82
CA GLY A 192 3.11 -17.08 14.02
C GLY A 192 2.64 -16.94 15.48
N TRP A 193 1.42 -16.45 15.65
CA TRP A 193 0.80 -16.22 16.97
C TRP A 193 0.22 -17.50 17.58
N VAL A 194 0.70 -17.87 18.77
CA VAL A 194 0.12 -18.92 19.60
C VAL A 194 -0.76 -18.28 20.68
N TYR A 195 -2.06 -18.21 20.39
CA TYR A 195 -3.07 -17.77 21.36
C TYR A 195 -3.32 -18.84 22.45
N PRO A 196 -3.83 -18.45 23.62
CA PRO A 196 -4.25 -19.37 24.68
C PRO A 196 -5.16 -20.49 24.19
N VAL A 197 -5.05 -21.67 24.79
CA VAL A 197 -5.80 -22.91 24.46
C VAL A 197 -7.32 -22.70 24.38
N GLY A 198 -7.88 -21.81 25.19
CA GLY A 198 -9.30 -21.42 25.16
C GLY A 198 -9.72 -20.54 23.96
N LYS A 199 -8.82 -20.30 23.00
CA LYS A 199 -9.03 -19.55 21.75
C LYS A 199 -8.67 -20.39 20.53
N HIS A 200 -7.54 -21.08 20.58
CA HIS A 200 -7.11 -22.05 19.56
C HIS A 200 -6.40 -23.20 20.28
N PRO A 201 -6.76 -24.48 20.05
CA PRO A 201 -6.35 -25.57 20.94
C PRO A 201 -4.84 -25.83 20.94
N TYR A 202 -4.20 -25.72 19.77
CA TYR A 202 -2.75 -25.77 19.58
C TYR A 202 -2.39 -25.10 18.25
N ARG A 203 -1.12 -24.74 18.04
CA ARG A 203 -0.55 -24.40 16.73
C ARG A 203 0.35 -25.54 16.27
N LEU A 204 0.39 -25.83 14.98
CA LEU A 204 1.36 -26.73 14.37
C LEU A 204 2.34 -25.91 13.53
N PHE A 205 3.62 -26.25 13.58
CA PHE A 205 4.68 -25.66 12.75
C PHE A 205 5.55 -26.78 12.17
N PHE A 206 5.72 -26.83 10.85
CA PHE A 206 6.57 -27.81 10.18
C PHE A 206 8.06 -27.43 10.26
N THR A 207 8.95 -28.37 9.92
CA THR A 207 10.36 -28.03 9.68
C THR A 207 10.50 -27.07 8.50
N ASN A 208 11.68 -26.48 8.34
CA ASN A 208 12.00 -25.60 7.21
C ASN A 208 12.21 -26.34 5.86
N ASP A 209 11.83 -27.62 5.76
CA ASP A 209 11.94 -28.43 4.54
C ASP A 209 10.81 -28.14 3.53
N ALA A 210 11.17 -27.84 2.29
CA ALA A 210 10.21 -27.40 1.27
C ALA A 210 9.72 -28.57 0.37
N TYR A 211 8.48 -29.02 0.60
CA TYR A 211 7.85 -30.11 -0.18
C TYR A 211 6.67 -29.65 -1.05
N VAL A 212 6.66 -30.06 -2.32
CA VAL A 212 5.41 -30.17 -3.12
C VAL A 212 4.53 -31.27 -2.53
N LYS A 213 3.21 -31.27 -2.78
CA LYS A 213 2.26 -32.17 -2.08
C LYS A 213 2.64 -33.65 -2.25
N GLU A 214 3.07 -34.02 -3.44
CA GLU A 214 3.47 -35.35 -3.87
C GLU A 214 4.80 -35.83 -3.26
N LYS A 215 5.57 -34.91 -2.64
CA LYS A 215 6.84 -35.20 -1.94
C LYS A 215 6.75 -34.98 -0.43
N THR A 216 5.58 -34.62 0.10
CA THR A 216 5.40 -34.54 1.57
C THR A 216 5.66 -35.92 2.18
N PRO A 217 6.44 -36.02 3.27
CA PRO A 217 6.57 -37.28 4.01
C PRO A 217 5.18 -37.85 4.37
N PRO A 218 4.89 -39.14 4.13
CA PRO A 218 3.52 -39.66 4.21
C PRO A 218 2.81 -39.42 5.55
N ALA A 219 3.56 -39.47 6.66
CA ALA A 219 3.04 -39.21 8.00
C ALA A 219 2.55 -37.75 8.18
N LEU A 220 3.12 -36.78 7.46
CA LEU A 220 2.74 -35.37 7.52
C LEU A 220 1.65 -34.98 6.50
N LEU A 221 1.24 -35.89 5.60
CA LEU A 221 0.23 -35.58 4.59
C LEU A 221 -1.13 -35.20 5.20
N LYS A 222 -1.51 -35.86 6.29
CA LYS A 222 -2.76 -35.58 7.01
C LYS A 222 -2.68 -34.21 7.68
N ASP A 223 -1.66 -33.98 8.50
CA ASP A 223 -1.47 -32.70 9.19
C ASP A 223 -1.35 -31.51 8.22
N ARG A 224 -0.71 -31.71 7.05
CA ARG A 224 -0.64 -30.71 5.97
C ARG A 224 -2.01 -30.36 5.40
N GLU A 225 -2.89 -31.33 5.17
CA GLU A 225 -4.23 -31.05 4.66
C GLU A 225 -5.14 -30.49 5.76
N ASP A 226 -5.06 -31.00 6.99
CA ASP A 226 -5.87 -30.51 8.11
C ASP A 226 -5.53 -29.05 8.47
N GLU A 227 -4.26 -28.63 8.46
CA GLU A 227 -3.86 -27.22 8.58
C GLU A 227 -4.41 -26.37 7.41
N LEU A 228 -4.37 -26.89 6.17
CA LEU A 228 -4.96 -26.19 5.02
C LEU A 228 -6.50 -26.08 5.11
N ARG A 229 -7.20 -27.05 5.70
CA ARG A 229 -8.64 -26.97 6.00
C ARG A 229 -8.95 -25.86 7.00
N LEU A 230 -8.17 -25.79 8.09
CA LEU A 230 -8.30 -24.73 9.11
C LEU A 230 -8.04 -23.34 8.51
N LEU A 231 -7.02 -23.21 7.67
CA LEU A 231 -6.70 -21.96 6.96
C LEU A 231 -7.81 -21.54 5.98
N ARG A 232 -8.53 -22.49 5.37
CA ARG A 232 -9.74 -22.24 4.56
C ARG A 232 -11.00 -21.97 5.40
N GLY A 233 -10.93 -22.11 6.72
CA GLY A 233 -12.08 -21.96 7.62
C GLY A 233 -13.10 -23.10 7.54
N GLU A 234 -12.69 -24.29 7.09
CA GLU A 234 -13.56 -25.47 7.11
C GLU A 234 -13.96 -25.82 8.55
N GLY A 235 -15.27 -25.85 8.84
CA GLY A 235 -15.81 -26.01 10.19
C GLY A 235 -15.97 -24.71 11.00
N ALA A 236 -15.47 -23.57 10.51
CA ALA A 236 -15.74 -22.28 11.13
C ALA A 236 -17.18 -21.80 10.79
N PRO A 237 -17.93 -21.23 11.76
CA PRO A 237 -19.27 -20.70 11.47
C PRO A 237 -19.23 -19.55 10.45
N ALA A 238 -19.95 -19.70 9.34
CA ALA A 238 -19.98 -18.67 8.29
C ALA A 238 -20.74 -17.40 8.71
N ASP A 239 -21.68 -17.55 9.65
CA ASP A 239 -22.62 -16.56 10.18
C ASP A 239 -22.06 -15.70 11.33
N LYS A 240 -20.84 -16.00 11.83
CA LYS A 240 -20.25 -15.32 12.99
C LYS A 240 -19.02 -14.50 12.60
N PRO A 241 -18.81 -13.32 13.21
CA PRO A 241 -17.61 -12.51 12.97
C PRO A 241 -16.33 -13.28 13.26
N LEU A 242 -15.38 -13.25 12.33
CA LEU A 242 -14.06 -13.83 12.54
C LEU A 242 -13.30 -13.04 13.62
N GLN A 243 -12.65 -13.75 14.52
CA GLN A 243 -12.09 -13.25 15.76
C GLN A 243 -10.59 -12.95 15.62
N LYS A 244 -10.05 -12.08 16.47
CA LYS A 244 -8.65 -11.60 16.36
C LYS A 244 -7.56 -12.69 16.42
N TRP A 245 -7.91 -13.91 16.81
CA TRP A 245 -7.03 -15.09 16.91
C TRP A 245 -7.23 -16.09 15.76
N ASP A 246 -8.28 -15.94 14.94
CA ASP A 246 -8.60 -16.87 13.84
C ASP A 246 -7.63 -16.69 12.67
N ARG A 247 -7.40 -17.77 11.92
CA ARG A 247 -6.46 -17.85 10.80
C ARG A 247 -7.16 -18.16 9.46
N VAL A 248 -8.37 -17.65 9.28
CA VAL A 248 -9.24 -17.97 8.13
C VAL A 248 -8.98 -17.02 6.96
N TYR A 249 -8.41 -17.56 5.89
CA TYR A 249 -8.17 -16.90 4.61
C TYR A 249 -9.29 -17.28 3.63
N ASP A 250 -10.34 -16.46 3.57
CA ASP A 250 -11.46 -16.62 2.64
C ASP A 250 -11.84 -15.26 2.00
N TYR A 251 -12.69 -15.28 0.98
CA TYR A 251 -12.98 -14.16 0.10
C TYR A 251 -14.33 -13.50 0.39
N ALA A 252 -14.39 -12.18 0.23
CA ALA A 252 -15.63 -11.41 0.22
C ALA A 252 -15.58 -10.21 -0.75
N LEU A 253 -16.73 -9.61 -0.99
CA LEU A 253 -16.90 -8.41 -1.82
C LEU A 253 -16.56 -7.15 -1.02
N TYR A 254 -16.29 -6.03 -1.69
CA TYR A 254 -16.18 -4.73 -1.02
C TYR A 254 -17.58 -4.15 -0.76
N ASN A 255 -18.29 -4.80 0.16
CA ASN A 255 -19.61 -4.40 0.66
C ASN A 255 -19.55 -3.75 2.06
N ASP A 256 -18.36 -3.51 2.61
CA ASP A 256 -18.18 -2.98 3.98
C ASP A 256 -17.65 -1.55 4.03
N LEU A 257 -17.56 -0.88 2.87
CA LEU A 257 -17.11 0.51 2.73
C LEU A 257 -18.19 1.54 3.13
N GLY A 258 -19.46 1.16 3.07
CA GLY A 258 -20.59 2.01 3.44
C GLY A 258 -20.83 2.08 4.94
N ASN A 259 -21.73 2.99 5.34
CA ASN A 259 -22.34 2.98 6.67
C ASN A 259 -23.83 3.44 6.63
N PRO A 260 -24.69 2.74 5.88
CA PRO A 260 -26.10 3.12 5.71
C PRO A 260 -26.90 3.08 7.02
N ASP A 261 -26.51 2.25 8.00
CA ASP A 261 -27.09 2.21 9.36
C ASP A 261 -26.89 3.54 10.13
N LEU A 262 -25.82 4.29 9.84
CA LEU A 262 -25.55 5.59 10.45
C LEU A 262 -26.26 6.72 9.71
N ARG A 263 -26.16 6.77 8.37
CA ARG A 263 -26.90 7.71 7.51
C ARG A 263 -27.06 7.17 6.09
N LYS A 264 -28.19 7.47 5.44
CA LYS A 264 -28.47 7.05 4.05
C LYS A 264 -27.43 7.55 3.02
N ASP A 265 -26.87 8.74 3.20
CA ASP A 265 -25.82 9.28 2.31
C ASP A 265 -24.46 8.57 2.43
N LEU A 266 -24.30 7.72 3.45
CA LEU A 266 -23.12 6.87 3.63
C LEU A 266 -23.30 5.46 3.01
N ALA A 267 -24.42 5.18 2.33
CA ALA A 267 -24.56 3.99 1.49
C ALA A 267 -23.56 4.03 0.32
N ARG A 268 -23.00 2.88 -0.06
CA ARG A 268 -22.05 2.74 -1.18
C ARG A 268 -22.40 1.50 -2.00
N PRO A 269 -22.21 1.49 -3.33
CA PRO A 269 -22.40 0.28 -4.12
C PRO A 269 -21.40 -0.80 -3.68
N VAL A 270 -21.83 -2.06 -3.69
CA VAL A 270 -20.93 -3.20 -3.49
C VAL A 270 -19.99 -3.31 -4.68
N LEU A 271 -18.67 -3.33 -4.43
CA LEU A 271 -17.68 -3.53 -5.48
C LEU A 271 -17.24 -5.01 -5.54
N GLY A 272 -17.25 -5.56 -6.75
CA GLY A 272 -17.02 -6.96 -7.06
C GLY A 272 -18.34 -7.76 -7.12
N GLY A 273 -18.38 -8.76 -8.00
CA GLY A 273 -19.52 -9.70 -8.11
C GLY A 273 -20.57 -9.32 -9.16
N SER A 274 -20.46 -8.15 -9.79
CA SER A 274 -21.27 -7.73 -10.94
C SER A 274 -20.40 -7.31 -12.13
N GLU A 275 -21.01 -7.21 -13.32
CA GLU A 275 -20.37 -6.65 -14.52
C GLU A 275 -20.30 -5.11 -14.50
N GLU A 276 -21.17 -4.44 -13.72
CA GLU A 276 -21.19 -2.98 -13.55
C GLU A 276 -20.08 -2.49 -12.61
N TYR A 277 -19.79 -3.24 -11.54
CA TYR A 277 -18.74 -2.94 -10.56
C TYR A 277 -17.77 -4.12 -10.41
N PRO A 278 -17.01 -4.48 -11.46
CA PRO A 278 -15.99 -5.53 -11.37
C PRO A 278 -14.86 -5.07 -10.44
N TYR A 279 -14.50 -5.91 -9.45
CA TYR A 279 -13.48 -5.57 -8.46
C TYR A 279 -12.85 -6.85 -7.87
N PRO A 280 -11.56 -6.79 -7.45
CA PRO A 280 -10.93 -7.84 -6.66
C PRO A 280 -11.73 -8.22 -5.40
N ARG A 281 -11.47 -9.43 -4.87
CA ARG A 281 -11.98 -9.84 -3.56
C ARG A 281 -11.07 -9.31 -2.45
N ARG A 282 -11.66 -9.09 -1.27
CA ARG A 282 -10.95 -8.81 -0.01
C ARG A 282 -11.09 -9.98 0.96
N THR A 283 -10.34 -9.97 2.04
CA THR A 283 -10.43 -10.94 3.14
C THR A 283 -11.83 -10.94 3.77
N ARG A 284 -12.46 -12.11 3.90
CA ARG A 284 -13.74 -12.28 4.59
C ARG A 284 -13.61 -11.89 6.06
N THR A 285 -14.66 -11.26 6.59
CA THR A 285 -14.70 -10.81 7.99
C THR A 285 -15.96 -11.27 8.75
N SER A 286 -17.00 -11.69 8.04
CA SER A 286 -18.24 -12.26 8.59
C SER A 286 -18.94 -11.42 9.66
N ARG A 287 -18.79 -10.08 9.67
CA ARG A 287 -19.62 -9.22 10.50
C ARG A 287 -21.07 -9.26 9.97
N PRO A 288 -22.09 -8.98 10.80
CA PRO A 288 -23.49 -9.07 10.36
C PRO A 288 -23.79 -8.10 9.21
N PRO A 289 -24.80 -8.38 8.37
CA PRO A 289 -25.34 -7.41 7.43
C PRO A 289 -25.88 -6.15 8.12
N SER A 290 -25.87 -5.02 7.40
CA SER A 290 -26.50 -3.78 7.84
C SER A 290 -28.03 -3.94 7.93
N LYS A 291 -28.65 -3.20 8.85
CA LYS A 291 -30.10 -3.18 9.05
C LYS A 291 -30.82 -2.34 7.97
N ALA A 292 -30.16 -1.29 7.48
CA ALA A 292 -30.66 -0.41 6.43
C ALA A 292 -30.39 -0.95 5.01
N ASP A 293 -29.33 -1.75 4.84
CA ASP A 293 -28.99 -2.44 3.59
C ASP A 293 -28.36 -3.83 3.86
N PRO A 294 -29.13 -4.92 3.74
CA PRO A 294 -28.63 -6.29 3.93
C PRO A 294 -27.58 -6.75 2.90
N ALA A 295 -27.31 -6.00 1.82
CA ALA A 295 -26.18 -6.28 0.93
C ALA A 295 -24.84 -5.76 1.50
N SER A 296 -24.89 -4.69 2.31
CA SER A 296 -23.74 -4.12 3.01
C SER A 296 -23.39 -4.90 4.28
N GLU A 297 -22.10 -5.13 4.53
CA GLU A 297 -21.60 -5.65 5.82
C GLU A 297 -21.45 -4.49 6.83
N THR A 298 -21.82 -4.72 8.09
CA THR A 298 -21.71 -3.70 9.14
C THR A 298 -20.28 -3.17 9.31
N ARG A 299 -20.17 -1.89 9.65
CA ARG A 299 -18.88 -1.23 9.88
C ARG A 299 -18.30 -1.66 11.23
N ALA A 300 -17.06 -2.15 11.24
CA ALA A 300 -16.33 -2.45 12.47
C ALA A 300 -16.07 -1.17 13.30
N SER A 301 -16.00 -1.29 14.62
CA SER A 301 -15.56 -0.18 15.46
C SER A 301 -14.04 0.06 15.33
N LEU A 302 -13.59 1.25 15.75
CA LEU A 302 -12.16 1.59 15.78
C LEU A 302 -11.39 0.82 16.87
N GLU A 303 -12.08 0.25 17.87
CA GLU A 303 -11.47 -0.48 18.99
C GLU A 303 -11.31 -1.97 18.68
N GLU A 304 -12.30 -2.58 18.02
CA GLU A 304 -12.23 -3.98 17.55
C GLU A 304 -11.31 -4.12 16.33
N GLY A 305 -11.33 -3.11 15.45
CA GLY A 305 -10.65 -3.13 14.16
C GLY A 305 -11.34 -4.03 13.12
N ILE A 306 -10.82 -4.00 11.90
CA ILE A 306 -11.23 -4.94 10.84
C ILE A 306 -10.46 -6.25 11.03
N TYR A 307 -11.14 -7.40 10.96
CA TYR A 307 -10.48 -8.70 11.05
C TYR A 307 -9.49 -8.90 9.88
N ILE A 308 -8.32 -9.40 10.24
CA ILE A 308 -7.33 -10.05 9.38
C ILE A 308 -6.86 -11.32 10.11
N PRO A 309 -6.45 -12.39 9.38
CA PRO A 309 -5.83 -13.56 9.98
C PRO A 309 -4.70 -13.16 10.92
N CYS A 310 -4.63 -13.80 12.08
CA CYS A 310 -3.80 -13.26 13.17
C CYS A 310 -2.30 -13.16 12.82
N ASP A 311 -1.79 -14.07 12.00
CA ASP A 311 -0.39 -14.09 11.52
C ASP A 311 -0.07 -12.93 10.55
N GLU A 312 -1.07 -12.31 9.89
CA GLU A 312 -0.88 -11.11 9.03
C GLU A 312 -0.72 -9.81 9.83
N ARG A 313 -0.87 -9.85 11.17
CA ARG A 313 -0.85 -8.67 12.04
C ARG A 313 0.58 -8.23 12.36
N THR A 314 1.21 -7.54 11.41
CA THR A 314 2.59 -7.04 11.54
C THR A 314 2.68 -5.78 12.40
N GLY A 315 3.41 -5.86 13.52
CA GLY A 315 3.85 -4.69 14.30
C GLY A 315 2.78 -4.04 15.19
N PRO A 316 3.15 -2.96 15.92
CA PRO A 316 2.22 -2.23 16.78
C PRO A 316 1.21 -1.44 15.95
N VAL A 317 -0.06 -1.47 16.36
CA VAL A 317 -1.11 -0.63 15.72
C VAL A 317 -0.79 0.84 15.97
N ALA A 318 -0.33 1.54 14.94
CA ALA A 318 -0.10 2.97 14.98
C ALA A 318 -1.43 3.69 15.30
N LYS A 319 -1.48 4.39 16.43
CA LYS A 319 -2.63 5.25 16.76
C LYS A 319 -2.76 6.32 15.68
N ALA A 320 -3.96 6.49 15.13
CA ALA A 320 -4.23 7.56 14.18
C ALA A 320 -3.82 8.91 14.82
N PRO A 321 -3.04 9.76 14.12
CA PRO A 321 -2.58 11.01 14.69
C PRO A 321 -3.77 11.91 15.01
N SER A 322 -3.78 12.50 16.20
CA SER A 322 -4.77 13.50 16.58
C SER A 322 -4.50 14.80 15.82
N LEU A 323 -5.04 14.90 14.61
CA LEU A 323 -4.99 16.13 13.83
C LEU A 323 -5.69 17.26 14.60
N PRO A 324 -5.10 18.47 14.68
CA PRO A 324 -5.77 19.63 15.22
C PRO A 324 -6.96 20.00 14.34
N LYS A 325 -7.89 20.81 14.88
CA LYS A 325 -8.83 21.52 14.02
C LYS A 325 -8.06 22.51 13.15
N LEU A 326 -8.05 22.25 11.85
CA LEU A 326 -7.54 23.15 10.83
C LEU A 326 -8.72 23.97 10.32
N ASP A 327 -9.07 25.02 11.06
CA ASP A 327 -10.13 25.95 10.71
C ASP A 327 -9.54 27.07 9.81
N GLY A 328 -10.19 27.34 8.66
CA GLY A 328 -9.79 28.39 7.71
C GLY A 328 -9.26 27.89 6.35
N HIS A 329 -8.66 28.80 5.58
CA HIS A 329 -8.06 28.55 4.27
C HIS A 329 -6.67 29.19 4.19
N PHE A 330 -5.76 28.62 3.40
CA PHE A 330 -4.46 29.24 3.14
C PHE A 330 -4.60 30.49 2.28
N GLY A 331 -4.15 31.64 2.79
CA GLY A 331 -4.07 32.90 2.05
C GLY A 331 -2.86 32.97 1.11
N SER A 332 -1.84 32.13 1.31
CA SER A 332 -0.59 32.15 0.55
C SER A 332 0.14 30.80 0.53
N LEU A 333 1.00 30.62 -0.48
CA LEU A 333 1.96 29.49 -0.50
C LEU A 333 2.96 29.54 0.68
N ALA A 334 3.20 30.72 1.28
CA ALA A 334 4.09 30.85 2.43
C ALA A 334 3.51 30.14 3.67
N GLU A 335 2.19 30.19 3.87
CA GLU A 335 1.52 29.43 4.93
C GLU A 335 1.59 27.92 4.69
N VAL A 336 1.42 27.47 3.44
CA VAL A 336 1.58 26.05 3.06
C VAL A 336 3.01 25.57 3.32
N HIS A 337 4.02 26.37 2.96
CA HIS A 337 5.42 26.07 3.32
C HIS A 337 5.67 26.12 4.84
N GLY A 338 4.88 26.91 5.58
CA GLY A 338 4.88 27.02 7.04
C GLY A 338 4.36 25.78 7.79
N LEU A 339 3.83 24.77 7.08
CA LEU A 339 3.44 23.48 7.64
C LEU A 339 4.63 22.53 7.88
N PHE A 340 5.79 22.79 7.28
CA PHE A 340 6.89 21.82 7.19
C PHE A 340 8.13 22.20 8.01
N GLY A 341 8.71 21.21 8.68
CA GLY A 341 9.93 21.33 9.48
C GLY A 341 9.71 21.82 10.91
N SER A 342 10.80 21.94 11.67
CA SER A 342 10.80 22.04 13.15
C SER A 342 10.06 23.26 13.74
N ASN A 343 9.82 24.31 12.94
CA ASN A 343 9.19 25.55 13.39
C ASN A 343 7.68 25.61 13.07
N ALA A 344 7.15 24.61 12.36
CA ALA A 344 5.77 24.59 11.90
C ALA A 344 4.77 24.30 13.04
N LYS A 345 3.57 24.88 12.91
CA LYS A 345 2.49 24.81 13.90
C LYS A 345 1.15 24.60 13.18
N PRO A 346 0.20 23.81 13.73
CA PRO A 346 0.26 23.12 15.02
C PRO A 346 0.96 21.75 14.98
N ILE A 347 1.16 21.17 13.79
CA ILE A 347 1.93 19.94 13.57
C ILE A 347 3.18 20.26 12.76
N PRO A 348 4.38 19.84 13.18
CA PRO A 348 5.57 19.89 12.35
C PRO A 348 5.58 18.71 11.37
N PHE A 349 5.04 18.91 10.16
CA PHE A 349 5.09 17.87 9.13
C PHE A 349 6.55 17.70 8.64
N PRO A 350 6.97 16.45 8.30
CA PRO A 350 8.31 16.21 7.75
C PRO A 350 8.47 16.96 6.42
N PHE A 351 9.68 17.46 6.15
CA PHE A 351 9.93 18.31 4.99
C PHE A 351 9.85 17.49 3.68
N PRO A 352 8.94 17.81 2.74
CA PRO A 352 8.76 17.01 1.53
C PRO A 352 9.99 17.06 0.62
N GLN A 353 10.43 15.90 0.12
CA GLN A 353 11.65 15.78 -0.68
C GLN A 353 11.64 16.70 -1.91
N VAL A 354 10.50 16.82 -2.59
CA VAL A 354 10.30 17.66 -3.80
C VAL A 354 10.59 19.16 -3.58
N ILE A 355 10.50 19.68 -2.35
CA ILE A 355 10.88 21.06 -2.01
C ILE A 355 12.17 21.17 -1.18
N SER A 356 12.82 20.04 -0.87
CA SER A 356 13.96 20.00 0.08
C SER A 356 15.19 20.77 -0.42
N ALA A 357 15.59 20.58 -1.68
CA ALA A 357 16.72 21.28 -2.30
C ALA A 357 16.32 22.64 -2.89
N ASN A 358 15.09 22.77 -3.41
CA ASN A 358 14.57 24.00 -4.00
C ASN A 358 13.06 24.12 -3.76
N ARG A 359 12.65 25.16 -3.02
CA ARG A 359 11.25 25.37 -2.60
C ARG A 359 10.28 25.69 -3.74
N THR A 360 10.77 26.10 -4.90
CA THR A 360 9.95 26.52 -6.05
C THR A 360 10.16 25.67 -7.31
N ALA A 361 11.03 24.64 -7.29
CA ALA A 361 11.27 23.78 -8.45
C ALA A 361 10.01 23.08 -8.96
N TRP A 362 9.09 22.71 -8.07
CA TRP A 362 7.78 22.13 -8.42
C TRP A 362 6.88 23.01 -9.31
N ARG A 363 7.28 24.27 -9.57
CA ARG A 363 6.57 25.23 -10.42
C ARG A 363 7.14 25.38 -11.83
N THR A 364 8.11 24.55 -12.23
CA THR A 364 8.72 24.67 -13.57
C THR A 364 8.23 23.58 -14.51
N ASP A 365 8.16 23.91 -15.80
CA ASP A 365 7.75 23.01 -16.88
C ASP A 365 8.57 21.71 -16.89
N GLU A 366 9.87 21.79 -16.57
CA GLU A 366 10.79 20.66 -16.53
C GLU A 366 10.49 19.71 -15.36
N GLU A 367 10.21 20.22 -14.16
CA GLU A 367 9.87 19.37 -13.00
C GLU A 367 8.46 18.78 -13.13
N PHE A 368 7.50 19.55 -13.64
CA PHE A 368 6.17 19.07 -13.98
C PHE A 368 6.23 17.89 -14.97
N ALA A 369 7.00 18.04 -16.06
CA ALA A 369 7.18 16.97 -17.03
C ALA A 369 8.02 15.80 -16.49
N ARG A 370 9.10 16.06 -15.75
CA ARG A 370 9.95 15.02 -15.13
C ARG A 370 9.16 14.13 -14.16
N GLN A 371 8.17 14.68 -13.44
CA GLN A 371 7.32 13.88 -12.56
C GLN A 371 6.42 12.86 -13.29
N THR A 372 6.18 13.02 -14.61
CA THR A 372 5.49 11.99 -15.42
C THR A 372 6.34 10.75 -15.72
N LEU A 373 7.67 10.84 -15.54
CA LEU A 373 8.63 9.73 -15.72
C LEU A 373 9.25 9.25 -14.39
N ALA A 374 9.42 10.16 -13.43
CA ALA A 374 10.15 9.93 -12.19
C ALA A 374 9.53 10.69 -11.00
N GLY A 375 8.19 10.77 -10.97
CA GLY A 375 7.38 11.24 -9.85
C GLY A 375 6.59 10.10 -9.21
N THR A 376 5.41 10.41 -8.65
CA THR A 376 4.57 9.44 -7.93
C THR A 376 3.72 8.55 -8.83
N ASN A 377 3.45 8.95 -10.08
CA ASN A 377 2.75 8.13 -11.08
C ASN A 377 3.50 8.12 -12.43
N PRO A 378 4.58 7.33 -12.56
CA PRO A 378 5.36 7.23 -13.79
C PRO A 378 4.77 6.25 -14.82
N LEU A 379 3.48 5.90 -14.71
CA LEU A 379 2.85 4.78 -15.41
C LEU A 379 1.70 5.18 -16.37
N SER A 380 1.43 6.48 -16.51
CA SER A 380 0.30 6.99 -17.32
C SER A 380 0.71 7.85 -18.52
N ILE A 381 1.99 7.83 -18.89
CA ILE A 381 2.50 8.49 -20.09
C ILE A 381 2.58 7.49 -21.25
N GLU A 382 1.97 7.84 -22.38
CA GLU A 382 1.88 7.04 -23.59
C GLU A 382 2.56 7.76 -24.77
N LEU A 383 3.03 7.00 -25.76
CA LEU A 383 3.56 7.53 -27.01
C LEU A 383 2.41 7.94 -27.94
N VAL A 384 2.49 9.11 -28.57
CA VAL A 384 1.48 9.58 -29.55
C VAL A 384 1.81 9.02 -30.93
N THR A 385 0.99 8.07 -31.40
CA THR A 385 1.12 7.48 -32.75
C THR A 385 0.34 8.23 -33.83
N ASP A 386 -0.72 8.94 -33.44
CA ASP A 386 -1.69 9.57 -34.35
C ASP A 386 -2.08 10.96 -33.83
N PHE A 387 -2.38 11.90 -34.75
CA PHE A 387 -2.75 13.27 -34.37
C PHE A 387 -3.71 13.90 -35.41
N PRO A 388 -4.79 14.60 -34.99
CA PRO A 388 -5.17 14.95 -33.61
C PRO A 388 -5.61 13.75 -32.77
N LEU A 389 -5.55 13.90 -31.44
CA LEU A 389 -5.92 12.84 -30.49
C LEU A 389 -7.45 12.60 -30.52
N THR A 390 -7.86 11.36 -30.79
CA THR A 390 -9.28 10.96 -30.84
C THR A 390 -9.72 10.24 -29.58
N SER A 391 -10.98 10.44 -29.16
CA SER A 391 -11.56 9.69 -28.03
C SER A 391 -12.10 8.32 -28.43
N LYS A 392 -12.00 7.37 -27.51
CA LYS A 392 -12.55 6.01 -27.58
C LYS A 392 -13.95 5.91 -26.95
N LEU A 393 -14.50 7.01 -26.43
CA LEU A 393 -15.85 7.07 -25.86
C LEU A 393 -16.94 6.87 -26.93
N ASP A 394 -18.06 6.28 -26.54
CA ASP A 394 -19.22 6.14 -27.43
C ASP A 394 -19.84 7.51 -27.76
N ARG A 395 -19.73 7.92 -29.02
CA ARG A 395 -20.27 9.19 -29.52
C ARG A 395 -21.80 9.25 -29.49
N ALA A 396 -22.50 8.11 -29.42
CA ALA A 396 -23.95 8.10 -29.21
C ALA A 396 -24.36 8.46 -27.77
N VAL A 397 -23.45 8.29 -26.80
CA VAL A 397 -23.65 8.63 -25.38
C VAL A 397 -23.04 9.99 -25.06
N TYR A 398 -21.83 10.27 -25.54
CA TYR A 398 -21.02 11.43 -25.16
C TYR A 398 -20.78 12.46 -26.29
N GLY A 399 -21.35 12.28 -27.48
CA GLY A 399 -21.16 13.22 -28.60
C GLY A 399 -19.72 13.26 -29.15
N ASP A 400 -19.29 14.41 -29.63
CA ASP A 400 -17.90 14.59 -30.07
C ASP A 400 -16.95 14.82 -28.89
N GLN A 401 -15.95 13.96 -28.77
CA GLN A 401 -15.01 13.87 -27.65
C GLN A 401 -13.54 13.94 -28.12
N ASP A 402 -13.31 14.18 -29.42
CA ASP A 402 -11.97 14.32 -29.99
C ASP A 402 -11.29 15.60 -29.49
N SER A 403 -9.98 15.54 -29.28
CA SER A 403 -9.21 16.63 -28.68
C SER A 403 -9.24 17.90 -29.53
N LYS A 404 -9.34 19.05 -28.86
CA LYS A 404 -9.24 20.37 -29.50
C LYS A 404 -7.80 20.89 -29.54
N ILE A 405 -6.80 20.07 -29.18
CA ILE A 405 -5.39 20.38 -29.42
C ILE A 405 -5.10 20.22 -30.93
N ALA A 406 -5.16 21.33 -31.67
CA ALA A 406 -4.73 21.42 -33.05
C ALA A 406 -3.18 21.58 -33.17
N LYS A 407 -2.63 21.47 -34.39
CA LYS A 407 -1.16 21.47 -34.64
C LYS A 407 -0.52 22.80 -34.28
N GLU A 408 -1.24 23.87 -34.57
CA GLU A 408 -0.87 25.27 -34.40
C GLU A 408 -0.61 25.63 -32.92
N HIS A 409 -1.20 24.87 -31.99
CA HIS A 409 -0.92 24.99 -30.56
C HIS A 409 0.46 24.48 -30.17
N ILE A 410 0.99 23.46 -30.87
CA ILE A 410 2.17 22.70 -30.44
C ILE A 410 3.40 22.89 -31.33
N GLU A 411 3.26 23.03 -32.66
CA GLU A 411 4.41 23.11 -33.59
C GLU A 411 5.35 24.28 -33.27
N LYS A 412 4.79 25.40 -32.79
CA LYS A 412 5.54 26.57 -32.30
C LYS A 412 6.57 26.28 -31.18
N ASN A 413 6.45 25.13 -30.50
CA ASN A 413 7.28 24.70 -29.37
C ASN A 413 8.05 23.38 -29.67
N LEU A 414 7.92 22.80 -30.86
CA LEU A 414 8.66 21.60 -31.33
C LEU A 414 10.05 21.92 -31.94
N GLY A 415 10.50 23.16 -31.84
CA GLY A 415 11.74 23.63 -32.48
C GLY A 415 11.61 23.64 -34.00
N ASN A 416 12.47 22.88 -34.70
CA ASN A 416 12.49 22.79 -36.16
C ASN A 416 11.73 21.57 -36.72
N MET A 417 10.79 21.00 -35.96
CA MET A 417 10.05 19.79 -36.33
C MET A 417 8.54 20.04 -36.46
N THR A 418 7.93 19.47 -37.49
CA THR A 418 6.45 19.36 -37.62
C THR A 418 5.91 18.26 -36.70
N VAL A 419 4.59 18.25 -36.43
CA VAL A 419 3.94 17.18 -35.65
C VAL A 419 4.21 15.80 -36.28
N ALA A 420 4.16 15.69 -37.61
CA ALA A 420 4.39 14.44 -38.32
C ALA A 420 5.80 13.88 -38.07
N GLN A 421 6.82 14.75 -38.12
CA GLN A 421 8.21 14.37 -37.84
C GLN A 421 8.45 14.08 -36.36
N ALA A 422 7.69 14.70 -35.44
CA ALA A 422 7.77 14.42 -34.01
C ALA A 422 7.18 13.03 -33.67
N ILE A 423 6.12 12.61 -34.37
CA ILE A 423 5.55 11.26 -34.29
C ILE A 423 6.50 10.24 -34.94
N GLU A 424 6.98 10.50 -36.17
CA GLU A 424 7.90 9.62 -36.92
C GLU A 424 9.20 9.27 -36.16
N LYS A 425 9.62 10.13 -35.22
CA LYS A 425 10.84 9.96 -34.41
C LYS A 425 10.56 9.58 -32.95
N ASP A 426 9.35 9.13 -32.63
CA ASP A 426 8.89 8.76 -31.29
C ASP A 426 9.10 9.86 -30.21
N ARG A 427 8.98 11.15 -30.59
CA ARG A 427 9.26 12.29 -29.70
C ARG A 427 8.04 12.93 -29.04
N LEU A 428 6.83 12.56 -29.45
CA LEU A 428 5.59 13.16 -28.96
C LEU A 428 4.89 12.18 -28.00
N TYR A 429 4.63 12.64 -26.77
CA TYR A 429 4.05 11.84 -25.70
C TYR A 429 2.81 12.51 -25.12
N VAL A 430 1.92 11.72 -24.51
CA VAL A 430 0.69 12.20 -23.88
C VAL A 430 0.48 11.56 -22.51
N VAL A 431 -0.01 12.34 -21.55
CA VAL A 431 -0.75 11.82 -20.40
C VAL A 431 -2.21 12.11 -20.66
N ASP A 432 -2.96 11.09 -21.07
CA ASP A 432 -4.40 11.19 -21.36
C ASP A 432 -5.19 10.65 -20.15
N HIS A 433 -5.99 11.52 -19.54
CA HIS A 433 -6.95 11.17 -18.49
C HIS A 433 -8.38 11.43 -18.95
N HIS A 434 -8.60 11.75 -20.22
CA HIS A 434 -9.87 12.22 -20.72
C HIS A 434 -10.96 11.14 -20.64
N ASP A 435 -10.72 10.02 -21.31
CA ASP A 435 -11.76 9.02 -21.56
C ASP A 435 -12.23 8.28 -20.30
N TRP A 436 -11.37 8.12 -19.28
CA TRP A 436 -11.77 7.49 -18.02
C TRP A 436 -12.35 8.48 -17.00
N VAL A 437 -12.03 9.78 -17.09
CA VAL A 437 -12.57 10.81 -16.18
C VAL A 437 -13.91 11.35 -16.68
N MET A 438 -14.06 11.59 -17.99
CA MET A 438 -15.24 12.23 -18.59
C MET A 438 -16.59 11.61 -18.15
N PRO A 439 -16.77 10.27 -18.10
CA PRO A 439 -18.01 9.63 -17.62
C PRO A 439 -18.42 9.96 -16.18
N TYR A 440 -17.51 10.48 -15.35
CA TYR A 440 -17.76 10.82 -13.95
C TYR A 440 -17.86 12.34 -13.71
N LEU A 441 -17.41 13.18 -14.64
CA LEU A 441 -17.22 14.61 -14.39
C LEU A 441 -18.50 15.33 -13.98
N LYS A 442 -19.62 15.07 -14.65
CA LYS A 442 -20.89 15.68 -14.28
C LYS A 442 -21.28 15.33 -12.85
N ARG A 443 -21.25 14.04 -12.50
CA ARG A 443 -21.51 13.54 -11.14
C ARG A 443 -20.58 14.15 -10.10
N ILE A 444 -19.32 14.41 -10.43
CA ILE A 444 -18.33 15.05 -9.54
C ILE A 444 -18.61 16.55 -9.40
N ASN A 445 -18.88 17.24 -10.51
CA ASN A 445 -18.99 18.70 -10.60
C ASN A 445 -20.35 19.23 -10.13
N GLU A 446 -21.39 18.38 -10.08
CA GLU A 446 -22.73 18.68 -9.57
C GLU A 446 -22.91 18.34 -8.08
N LEU A 447 -21.90 17.78 -7.38
CA LEU A 447 -22.01 17.49 -5.95
C LEU A 447 -22.26 18.76 -5.12
N PRO A 448 -23.31 18.80 -4.26
CA PRO A 448 -23.63 19.97 -3.47
C PRO A 448 -22.64 20.17 -2.32
N GLY A 449 -21.88 21.28 -2.36
CA GLY A 449 -20.90 21.64 -1.32
C GLY A 449 -21.51 21.87 0.08
N ALA A 450 -22.83 21.97 0.19
CA ALA A 450 -23.55 22.20 1.45
C ALA A 450 -24.00 20.93 2.19
N GLU A 451 -23.89 19.74 1.59
CA GLU A 451 -24.24 18.47 2.28
C GLU A 451 -23.09 17.93 3.16
N GLU A 452 -21.88 18.44 2.97
CA GLU A 452 -20.76 18.26 3.90
C GLU A 452 -20.78 19.42 4.92
N LYS A 453 -20.65 19.12 6.22
CA LYS A 453 -20.74 20.12 7.28
C LYS A 453 -19.46 20.97 7.40
N GLY A 454 -19.31 21.92 6.49
CA GLY A 454 -18.27 22.94 6.47
C GLY A 454 -18.43 23.85 5.24
N GLU A 455 -17.75 24.99 5.22
CA GLU A 455 -17.77 25.90 4.06
C GLU A 455 -16.82 25.38 2.97
N ILE A 456 -17.23 24.29 2.32
CA ILE A 456 -16.44 23.59 1.30
C ILE A 456 -16.81 24.12 -0.09
N SER A 457 -15.81 24.63 -0.80
CA SER A 457 -15.96 25.09 -2.19
C SER A 457 -16.50 23.97 -3.09
N GLN A 458 -17.32 24.31 -4.08
CA GLN A 458 -17.86 23.32 -5.02
C GLN A 458 -16.73 22.53 -5.69
N ARG A 459 -16.83 21.21 -5.65
CA ARG A 459 -15.90 20.32 -6.37
C ARG A 459 -16.01 20.61 -7.87
N LYS A 460 -14.86 20.83 -8.51
CA LYS A 460 -14.73 20.98 -9.98
C LYS A 460 -13.50 20.21 -10.44
N SER A 461 -13.67 19.44 -11.51
CA SER A 461 -12.64 18.65 -12.17
C SER A 461 -12.83 18.70 -13.69
N TYR A 462 -11.78 18.34 -14.42
CA TYR A 462 -11.72 18.29 -15.88
C TYR A 462 -11.15 16.95 -16.34
N ALA A 463 -11.54 16.55 -17.54
CA ALA A 463 -10.95 15.45 -18.30
C ALA A 463 -9.74 16.05 -19.03
N THR A 464 -8.53 15.66 -18.62
CA THR A 464 -7.31 16.35 -19.07
C THR A 464 -6.52 15.53 -20.09
N ARG A 465 -5.94 16.21 -21.08
CA ARG A 465 -4.86 15.67 -21.91
C ARG A 465 -3.66 16.61 -21.84
N THR A 466 -2.48 16.07 -21.51
CA THR A 466 -1.24 16.84 -21.51
C THR A 466 -0.26 16.27 -22.51
N LEU A 467 0.18 17.06 -23.48
CA LEU A 467 1.19 16.68 -24.46
C LEU A 467 2.59 17.11 -24.02
N PHE A 468 3.58 16.27 -24.31
CA PHE A 468 4.99 16.48 -24.04
C PHE A 468 5.85 16.18 -25.28
N PHE A 469 6.96 16.92 -25.43
CA PHE A 469 8.02 16.68 -26.40
C PHE A 469 9.27 16.16 -25.70
N LEU A 470 9.84 15.07 -26.20
CA LEU A 470 11.17 14.61 -25.81
C LEU A 470 12.22 15.46 -26.52
N GLN A 471 13.01 16.20 -25.75
CA GLN A 471 14.06 17.11 -26.22
C GLN A 471 15.38 16.37 -26.50
N ASP A 472 16.32 17.01 -27.19
CA ASP A 472 17.61 16.39 -27.58
C ASP A 472 18.53 16.10 -26.38
N ASP A 473 18.31 16.79 -25.25
CA ASP A 473 18.97 16.54 -23.96
C ASP A 473 18.30 15.40 -23.14
N SER A 474 17.35 14.68 -23.74
CA SER A 474 16.54 13.62 -23.12
C SER A 474 15.58 14.07 -22.01
N THR A 475 15.31 15.37 -21.87
CA THR A 475 14.23 15.88 -21.00
C THR A 475 12.88 15.86 -21.71
N LEU A 476 11.79 15.80 -20.94
CA LEU A 476 10.44 16.11 -21.46
C LEU A 476 10.12 17.59 -21.25
N LYS A 477 9.52 18.22 -22.26
CA LYS A 477 8.98 19.58 -22.24
C LYS A 477 7.48 19.54 -22.52
N PRO A 478 6.61 20.15 -21.70
CA PRO A 478 5.18 20.20 -21.99
C PRO A 478 4.89 21.11 -23.20
N LEU A 479 3.84 20.79 -23.95
CA LEU A 479 3.44 21.48 -25.18
C LEU A 479 2.04 22.10 -25.08
N ALA A 480 1.09 21.35 -24.52
CA ALA A 480 -0.28 21.77 -24.35
C ALA A 480 -0.97 20.99 -23.22
N ILE A 481 -1.93 21.65 -22.55
CA ILE A 481 -2.90 21.02 -21.66
C ILE A 481 -4.30 21.32 -22.22
N GLU A 482 -5.06 20.29 -22.56
CA GLU A 482 -6.51 20.39 -22.77
C GLU A 482 -7.23 20.15 -21.44
N LEU A 483 -8.14 21.07 -21.08
CA LEU A 483 -9.10 20.90 -20.01
C LEU A 483 -10.49 20.71 -20.62
N SER A 484 -10.98 19.47 -20.66
CA SER A 484 -12.31 19.11 -21.18
C SER A 484 -13.33 18.97 -20.06
N SER A 485 -14.57 19.36 -20.35
CA SER A 485 -15.72 19.21 -19.46
C SER A 485 -16.96 18.75 -20.25
N PRO A 486 -17.93 18.05 -19.64
CA PRO A 486 -19.16 17.67 -20.35
C PRO A 486 -19.92 18.93 -20.75
N HIS A 487 -20.46 18.98 -21.98
CA HIS A 487 -21.17 20.17 -22.46
C HIS A 487 -22.40 20.49 -21.57
N PRO A 488 -22.57 21.73 -21.08
CA PRO A 488 -23.42 22.06 -19.92
C PRO A 488 -24.94 21.96 -20.11
N LYS A 489 -25.43 21.53 -21.28
CA LYS A 489 -26.88 21.32 -21.55
C LYS A 489 -27.27 19.84 -21.67
N ASP A 490 -26.43 19.05 -22.33
CA ASP A 490 -26.56 17.61 -22.55
C ASP A 490 -25.15 17.11 -22.89
N GLU A 491 -24.76 15.98 -22.31
CA GLU A 491 -23.45 15.35 -22.46
C GLU A 491 -23.28 14.77 -23.87
N ARG A 492 -24.38 14.43 -24.55
CA ARG A 492 -24.42 14.00 -25.96
C ARG A 492 -23.97 15.06 -26.96
N LEU A 493 -23.79 16.31 -26.52
CA LEU A 493 -23.33 17.42 -27.37
C LEU A 493 -21.80 17.55 -27.38
N GLY A 494 -21.07 16.65 -26.71
CA GLY A 494 -19.61 16.59 -26.74
C GLY A 494 -18.92 17.24 -25.54
N ALA A 495 -17.61 17.38 -25.65
CA ALA A 495 -16.79 18.11 -24.69
C ALA A 495 -16.81 19.63 -24.95
N THR A 496 -16.94 20.42 -23.88
CA THR A 496 -16.48 21.80 -23.86
C THR A 496 -15.03 21.81 -23.37
N SER A 497 -14.08 21.95 -24.30
CA SER A 497 -12.63 21.98 -24.05
C SER A 497 -12.05 23.40 -24.09
N THR A 498 -11.05 23.67 -23.25
CA THR A 498 -10.12 24.80 -23.41
C THR A 498 -8.68 24.26 -23.50
N VAL A 499 -7.89 24.77 -24.44
CA VAL A 499 -6.47 24.38 -24.60
C VAL A 499 -5.56 25.52 -24.12
N TYR A 500 -4.58 25.15 -23.32
CA TYR A 500 -3.52 26.03 -22.80
C TYR A 500 -2.17 25.56 -23.34
N THR A 501 -1.27 26.49 -23.67
CA THR A 501 0.07 26.20 -24.21
C THR A 501 1.10 27.06 -23.50
N PRO A 502 2.36 26.60 -23.29
CA PRO A 502 3.43 27.47 -22.82
C PRO A 502 3.59 28.71 -23.72
N PRO A 503 3.96 29.87 -23.15
CA PRO A 503 4.22 31.08 -23.92
C PRO A 503 5.32 30.84 -24.96
N ASP A 504 5.10 31.28 -26.20
CA ASP A 504 6.06 31.06 -27.29
C ASP A 504 7.47 31.53 -26.87
N GLU A 505 8.48 30.66 -26.97
CA GLU A 505 9.84 30.92 -26.45
C GLU A 505 10.43 32.20 -27.05
N LEU A 506 10.19 32.43 -28.35
CA LEU A 506 10.57 33.64 -29.06
C LEU A 506 9.93 34.92 -28.49
N LYS A 507 8.77 34.84 -27.83
CA LYS A 507 8.14 35.98 -27.13
C LYS A 507 8.62 36.06 -25.68
N ALA A 508 8.72 34.94 -24.98
CA ALA A 508 9.23 34.88 -23.60
C ALA A 508 10.67 35.44 -23.51
N GLY A 509 11.57 34.97 -24.38
CA GLY A 509 12.95 35.45 -24.46
C GLY A 509 13.06 36.93 -24.87
N ARG A 510 12.18 37.43 -25.74
CA ARG A 510 12.13 38.88 -26.07
C ARG A 510 11.60 39.73 -24.93
N LEU A 511 10.64 39.23 -24.15
CA LEU A 511 10.16 39.92 -22.95
C LEU A 511 11.24 39.95 -21.85
N GLN A 512 11.96 38.84 -21.68
CA GLN A 512 13.05 38.71 -20.70
C GLN A 512 14.26 39.56 -21.07
N ARG A 513 14.65 39.63 -22.36
CA ARG A 513 15.64 40.61 -22.84
C ARG A 513 15.19 42.04 -22.63
N ARG A 514 13.95 42.40 -22.97
CA ARG A 514 13.42 43.76 -22.71
C ARG A 514 13.46 44.13 -21.22
N LEU A 515 13.14 43.20 -20.33
CA LEU A 515 13.27 43.42 -18.88
C LEU A 515 14.73 43.60 -18.44
N GLN A 516 15.67 42.82 -18.99
CA GLN A 516 17.11 42.99 -18.73
C GLN A 516 17.67 44.30 -19.33
N GLU A 517 17.15 44.75 -20.47
CA GLU A 517 17.50 46.02 -21.12
C GLU A 517 16.93 47.22 -20.34
N GLN A 518 15.69 47.12 -19.84
CA GLN A 518 15.05 48.14 -18.99
C GLN A 518 15.64 48.21 -17.57
N LEU A 519 16.27 47.14 -17.09
CA LEU A 519 16.96 47.09 -15.79
C LEU A 519 18.46 47.40 -15.89
N ARG A 520 18.95 47.85 -17.06
CA ARG A 520 20.36 48.23 -17.26
C ARG A 520 20.56 49.72 -16.90
N PRO A 521 21.41 50.07 -15.92
CA PRO A 521 21.68 51.46 -15.58
C PRO A 521 22.32 52.24 -16.73
N SER A 522 21.88 53.47 -16.95
CA SER A 522 22.44 54.39 -17.95
C SER A 522 23.73 55.04 -17.46
N LEU A 523 24.86 54.34 -17.61
CA LEU A 523 26.20 54.89 -17.37
C LEU A 523 26.77 55.47 -18.68
N ALA A 524 26.36 56.70 -19.01
CA ALA A 524 26.81 57.39 -20.22
C ALA A 524 26.70 58.93 -20.17
N GLU A 525 26.87 59.59 -19.02
CA GLU A 525 27.17 61.03 -18.96
C GLU A 525 27.74 61.44 -17.58
N ASP A 526 29.08 61.51 -17.49
CA ASP A 526 29.87 62.52 -16.75
C ASP A 526 31.36 62.12 -16.77
N ALA A 527 32.14 62.77 -17.66
CA ALA A 527 33.58 62.49 -17.84
C ALA A 527 34.35 63.71 -18.40
N ARG A 528 34.03 64.91 -17.88
CA ARG A 528 34.80 66.16 -17.95
C ARG A 528 34.50 66.86 -16.61
N ASP A 529 35.45 67.24 -15.75
CA ASP A 529 36.74 67.86 -16.04
C ASP A 529 37.78 67.68 -14.90
N HIS A 530 39.07 67.91 -15.19
CA HIS A 530 40.22 68.08 -14.26
C HIS A 530 40.58 66.91 -13.28
N GLY A 531 41.83 66.72 -12.81
CA GLY A 531 43.10 67.35 -13.21
C GLY A 531 44.32 67.12 -12.28
N ALA A 532 45.12 66.08 -12.57
CA ALA A 532 46.57 65.90 -12.23
C ALA A 532 47.07 65.66 -10.77
N LEU A 533 48.26 65.02 -10.68
CA LEU A 533 49.13 64.69 -9.51
C LEU A 533 48.54 63.64 -8.53
N GLY A 534 49.26 62.66 -7.94
CA GLY A 534 50.71 62.35 -7.81
C GLY A 534 51.08 62.24 -6.31
N ASP A 535 51.87 61.30 -5.76
CA ASP A 535 52.75 60.21 -6.23
C ASP A 535 53.07 59.25 -5.02
N ARG A 536 53.60 58.03 -5.26
CA ARG A 536 54.24 57.05 -4.31
C ARG A 536 53.42 56.26 -3.26
N GLY A 537 53.87 55.02 -2.96
CA GLY A 537 53.72 54.42 -1.61
C GLY A 537 53.42 52.91 -1.46
N GLU A 538 54.35 52.00 -1.80
CA GLU A 538 54.34 50.56 -1.41
C GLU A 538 55.35 50.30 -0.24
N PRO A 539 55.47 49.11 0.41
CA PRO A 539 54.63 47.89 0.39
C PRO A 539 54.45 47.13 1.77
N ALA A 540 53.70 46.02 1.73
CA ALA A 540 53.88 44.71 2.45
C ALA A 540 53.89 44.54 4.00
N ALA A 541 53.19 43.48 4.46
CA ALA A 541 53.57 42.55 5.54
C ALA A 541 52.74 41.24 5.49
N GLU A 542 53.16 40.15 6.17
CA GLU A 542 52.62 38.77 5.97
C GLU A 542 51.90 38.09 7.15
N ARG A 543 51.13 37.06 6.77
CA ARG A 543 50.58 35.87 7.48
C ARG A 543 50.97 35.55 8.94
N ALA A 544 49.97 35.13 9.73
CA ALA A 544 50.12 34.10 10.80
C ALA A 544 48.77 33.40 11.15
N THR A 545 48.82 32.15 11.65
CA THR A 545 47.68 31.28 12.09
C THR A 545 48.20 30.12 12.96
N PRO A 546 47.42 29.33 13.74
CA PRO A 546 46.17 29.58 14.51
C PRO A 546 46.26 29.02 15.98
N ASN A 547 45.18 28.41 16.52
CA ASN A 547 45.07 27.48 17.69
C ASN A 547 44.58 28.08 19.08
N PRO A 548 44.19 27.28 20.14
CA PRO A 548 42.78 27.28 20.60
C PRO A 548 42.48 27.14 22.14
N GLN A 549 41.19 26.88 22.49
CA GLN A 549 40.61 26.17 23.67
C GLN A 549 40.09 26.90 24.96
N ALA A 550 38.91 26.41 25.41
CA ALA A 550 38.40 26.29 26.81
C ALA A 550 37.96 27.58 27.57
N PRO A 551 37.19 27.51 28.71
CA PRO A 551 36.74 26.35 29.51
C PRO A 551 35.22 26.29 29.86
N GLN A 552 34.84 25.47 30.88
CA GLN A 552 33.46 25.14 31.33
C GLN A 552 33.12 25.67 32.75
N ALA A 553 31.82 25.83 33.07
CA ALA A 553 31.19 25.87 34.41
C ALA A 553 29.63 25.91 34.27
N ALA A 554 28.76 25.57 35.24
CA ALA A 554 28.78 24.68 36.42
C ALA A 554 27.31 24.41 36.89
N LEU A 555 27.10 23.51 37.87
CA LEU A 555 25.78 23.10 38.43
C LEU A 555 25.27 24.04 39.55
N PRO A 556 23.96 23.99 39.88
CA PRO A 556 23.56 23.39 41.17
C PRO A 556 22.28 22.51 41.13
N GLN A 557 21.84 21.99 42.29
CA GLN A 557 20.81 20.95 42.44
C GLN A 557 19.64 21.34 43.40
N HIS A 558 18.66 20.43 43.48
CA HIS A 558 17.88 20.02 44.67
C HIS A 558 16.45 20.55 44.93
N LEU A 559 15.63 19.62 45.48
CA LEU A 559 14.27 19.74 46.05
C LEU A 559 13.11 20.05 45.07
N GLY A 560 11.96 19.37 45.06
CA GLY A 560 11.55 18.09 45.69
C GLY A 560 10.24 18.14 46.48
N HIS A 561 9.16 17.51 45.98
CA HIS A 561 7.90 17.27 46.74
C HIS A 561 7.13 16.03 46.25
N LYS A 562 6.30 15.43 47.13
CA LYS A 562 5.42 14.28 46.86
C LYS A 562 3.94 14.68 46.96
N PHE A 563 3.09 14.12 46.10
CA PHE A 563 1.69 13.72 46.36
C PHE A 563 1.35 12.66 45.28
N HIS A 564 1.01 11.40 45.57
CA HIS A 564 -0.24 10.90 46.19
C HIS A 564 -1.51 11.43 45.52
N GLY A 565 -2.37 10.52 45.07
CA GLY A 565 -3.69 10.82 44.50
C GLY A 565 -4.71 9.78 44.92
N THR A 566 -5.99 10.06 44.66
CA THR A 566 -7.11 9.15 44.96
C THR A 566 -8.27 9.37 44.00
N THR A 567 -9.10 8.33 43.86
CA THR A 567 -10.33 8.31 43.06
C THR A 567 -11.52 8.88 43.84
N HIS A 568 -12.50 9.50 43.16
CA HIS A 568 -13.82 8.85 42.99
C HIS A 568 -14.81 9.57 42.04
N ARG A 569 -15.89 8.84 41.72
CA ARG A 569 -17.03 9.22 40.86
C ARG A 569 -17.87 10.36 41.46
N HIS A 570 -18.58 11.10 40.59
CA HIS A 570 -19.97 11.51 40.88
C HIS A 570 -20.89 11.29 39.66
N ARG A 571 -22.21 11.32 39.86
CA ARG A 571 -23.23 10.78 38.95
C ARG A 571 -24.45 11.72 38.89
N LEU A 572 -25.18 11.68 37.76
CA LEU A 572 -26.52 12.25 37.51
C LEU A 572 -26.63 13.79 37.45
N GLY A 573 -27.49 14.27 36.54
CA GLY A 573 -27.71 15.71 36.30
C GLY A 573 -28.60 16.06 35.09
N ARG A 574 -29.69 15.31 34.83
CA ARG A 574 -30.66 15.72 33.80
C ARG A 574 -31.40 17.00 34.25
N ARG A 575 -31.31 18.08 33.49
CA ARG A 575 -32.41 19.05 33.32
C ARG A 575 -32.49 19.48 31.86
N ALA A 576 -33.72 19.51 31.34
CA ALA A 576 -34.05 20.11 30.06
C ALA A 576 -34.88 21.36 30.32
N THR A 577 -34.57 22.44 29.62
CA THR A 577 -35.39 23.65 29.54
C THR A 577 -35.31 24.15 28.10
N GLY A 578 -36.33 23.84 27.30
CA GLY A 578 -36.47 24.44 25.97
C GLY A 578 -37.04 25.85 26.09
N TRP A 579 -36.53 26.77 25.28
CA TRP A 579 -37.20 28.02 24.92
C TRP A 579 -37.28 28.10 23.40
N CYS A 580 -38.29 28.79 22.89
CA CYS A 580 -38.70 28.74 21.48
C CYS A 580 -39.08 30.15 21.00
N LEU A 581 -39.21 30.31 19.67
CA LEU A 581 -39.59 31.54 18.94
C LEU A 581 -38.49 32.62 18.93
N LEU A 582 -38.30 33.46 17.91
CA LEU A 582 -38.71 33.49 16.47
C LEU A 582 -37.67 34.39 15.72
N PRO A 583 -37.67 34.53 14.38
CA PRO A 583 -36.51 35.05 13.64
C PRO A 583 -36.48 36.59 13.50
N GLN A 584 -35.34 37.12 13.05
CA GLN A 584 -35.24 38.44 12.44
C GLN A 584 -34.65 38.36 11.02
N HIS A 585 -35.24 39.13 10.10
CA HIS A 585 -34.82 39.25 8.71
C HIS A 585 -33.98 40.52 8.52
N ALA A 586 -33.03 40.45 7.57
CA ALA A 586 -32.43 41.59 6.85
C ALA A 586 -31.77 42.74 7.66
N ARG A 587 -30.43 42.82 7.54
CA ARG A 587 -29.76 43.86 6.72
C ARG A 587 -28.27 43.52 6.56
N GLY A 588 -27.70 43.78 5.38
CA GLY A 588 -26.30 43.44 5.09
C GLY A 588 -25.95 43.39 3.60
N GLN A 589 -26.32 44.40 2.81
CA GLN A 589 -25.78 44.53 1.44
C GLN A 589 -24.30 44.91 1.52
N LEU A 590 -23.40 43.98 1.18
CA LEU A 590 -21.98 44.25 1.01
C LEU A 590 -21.44 43.45 -0.18
N LEU A 591 -21.38 44.15 -1.33
CA LEU A 591 -20.53 43.87 -2.50
C LEU A 591 -20.10 42.41 -2.70
N HIS A 592 -20.92 41.64 -3.43
CA HIS A 592 -20.44 40.45 -4.14
C HIS A 592 -19.37 40.88 -5.15
N ARG A 593 -18.10 40.88 -4.74
CA ARG A 593 -16.97 41.04 -5.64
C ARG A 593 -16.82 39.75 -6.42
N GLN A 594 -17.53 39.68 -7.55
CA GLN A 594 -17.51 38.54 -8.47
C GLN A 594 -16.09 38.35 -9.02
N VAL A 595 -15.30 37.51 -8.35
CA VAL A 595 -13.96 37.12 -8.81
C VAL A 595 -14.11 36.49 -10.18
N ARG A 596 -13.48 37.07 -11.20
CA ARG A 596 -13.62 36.57 -12.57
C ARG A 596 -12.73 35.34 -12.70
N HIS A 597 -13.25 34.29 -13.32
CA HIS A 597 -12.56 32.99 -13.44
C HIS A 597 -11.16 33.05 -14.11
N GLY A 598 -10.81 34.15 -14.79
CA GLY A 598 -9.47 34.37 -15.33
C GLY A 598 -8.40 34.68 -14.26
N ASP A 599 -8.78 35.28 -13.12
CA ASP A 599 -7.81 35.84 -12.16
C ASP A 599 -7.03 34.76 -11.39
N VAL A 600 -7.55 33.53 -11.32
CA VAL A 600 -6.88 32.35 -10.72
C VAL A 600 -5.88 31.71 -11.68
N LEU A 601 -6.00 31.94 -13.00
CA LEU A 601 -5.15 31.31 -14.03
C LEU A 601 -4.00 32.22 -14.53
N GLN A 602 -4.02 33.52 -14.23
CA GLN A 602 -2.96 34.44 -14.65
C GLN A 602 -1.63 34.32 -13.89
N GLY A 603 -1.58 33.53 -12.79
CA GLY A 603 -0.32 33.21 -12.11
C GLY A 603 0.55 32.18 -12.84
N ILE A 604 -0.03 31.44 -13.79
CA ILE A 604 0.52 30.21 -14.35
C ILE A 604 1.56 30.52 -15.46
N ARG A 605 2.83 30.67 -15.06
CA ARG A 605 3.98 30.28 -15.91
C ARG A 605 4.17 28.77 -15.83
N PHE A 606 3.12 28.03 -16.21
CA PHE A 606 2.96 26.60 -15.94
C PHE A 606 3.20 26.25 -14.45
N ILE A 607 2.56 27.08 -13.61
CA ILE A 607 2.30 27.08 -12.15
C ILE A 607 2.74 28.40 -11.52
#